data_AF-A0A0R3UM84-F1
#
_entry.id   AF-A0A0R3UM84-F1
#
_cell.length_a   1.000
_cell.length_b   1.000
_cell.length_c   1.000
_cell.angle_alpha   90.00
_cell.angle_beta   90.00
_cell.angle_gamma   90.00
#
_symmetry.space_group_name_H-M   'P 1'
#
loop_
_entity.id
_entity.type
_entity.pdbx_description
1 polymer ?
#
loop_
_entity_poly.entity_id
_entity_poly.type
_entity_poly.pdbx_seq_one_letter_code
_entity_poly.pdbx_strand_id
1 'polypeptide(L)'
;MDLMRFSRMPNVIDFIKTMTASIPKFCRLGLSDDDLVRVTLRLADFLLMSRKLVDHLRARGIQVFYWVCNTDEDFDRAFAMGKVAVVTDYPSELVAYLRRHPEIPRGTFSKSI
;
A
#
# COMPACT_ATOMS: atom_id res chain seq x y z
N MET A 1 12.00 3.91 9.01
CA MET A 1 10.57 3.53 8.97
C MET A 1 9.77 4.73 8.51
N ASP A 2 9.82 5.02 7.21
CA ASP A 2 9.13 6.16 6.61
C ASP A 2 7.72 5.70 6.21
N LEU A 3 6.79 5.84 7.15
CA LEU A 3 5.54 5.07 7.22
C LEU A 3 4.33 5.80 6.62
N MET A 4 4.51 6.78 5.74
CA MET A 4 3.38 7.50 5.13
C MET A 4 3.65 7.87 3.67
N ARG A 5 3.27 6.98 2.75
CA ARG A 5 3.27 7.27 1.30
C ARG A 5 1.89 7.62 0.75
N PHE A 6 0.80 7.20 1.39
CA PHE A 6 -0.55 7.70 1.06
C PHE A 6 -0.69 9.22 1.26
N SER A 7 0.11 9.81 2.16
CA SER A 7 0.13 11.27 2.35
C SER A 7 0.69 12.05 1.16
N ARG A 8 1.39 11.39 0.23
CA ARG A 8 1.85 12.01 -1.03
C ARG A 8 0.74 12.17 -2.06
N MET A 9 -0.44 11.59 -1.82
CA MET A 9 -1.61 11.76 -2.68
C MET A 9 -2.45 12.93 -2.13
N PRO A 10 -2.37 14.15 -2.70
CA PRO A 10 -3.08 15.32 -2.16
C PRO A 10 -4.58 15.10 -2.08
N ASN A 11 -5.17 14.44 -3.09
CA ASN A 11 -6.60 14.11 -3.13
C ASN A 11 -7.06 13.25 -1.94
N VAL A 12 -6.22 12.33 -1.47
CA VAL A 12 -6.56 11.45 -0.32
C VAL A 12 -6.50 12.24 0.97
N ILE A 13 -5.49 13.09 1.13
CA ILE A 13 -5.36 13.97 2.29
C ILE A 13 -6.54 14.94 2.37
N ASP A 14 -6.91 15.56 1.26
CA ASP A 14 -8.01 16.51 1.22
C ASP A 14 -9.35 15.85 1.51
N PHE A 15 -9.56 14.63 1.01
CA PHE A 15 -10.73 13.82 1.37
C PHE A 15 -10.78 13.51 2.87
N ILE A 16 -9.68 13.02 3.46
CA ILE A 16 -9.65 12.69 4.89
C ILE A 16 -9.82 13.95 5.75
N LYS A 17 -9.22 15.08 5.36
CA LYS A 17 -9.41 16.37 6.05
C LYS A 17 -10.87 16.81 6.00
N THR A 18 -11.52 16.69 4.85
CA THR A 18 -12.95 17.01 4.67
C THR A 18 -13.83 16.12 5.55
N MET A 19 -13.53 14.83 5.62
CA MET A 19 -14.21 13.88 6.50
C MET A 19 -13.98 14.20 7.99
N THR A 20 -12.74 14.51 8.38
CA THR A 20 -12.37 14.86 9.75
C THR A 20 -13.05 16.16 10.21
N ALA A 21 -13.19 17.13 9.31
CA ALA A 21 -13.90 18.37 9.59
C ALA A 21 -15.39 18.13 9.93
N SER A 22 -16.00 17.07 9.38
CA SER A 22 -17.39 16.68 9.64
C SER A 22 -17.58 15.93 10.97
N ILE A 23 -16.51 15.51 11.65
CA ILE A 23 -16.59 14.80 12.93
C ILE A 23 -16.84 15.82 14.06
N PRO A 24 -17.92 15.66 14.86
CA PRO A 24 -18.19 16.54 16.00
C PRO A 24 -17.02 16.59 16.99
N LYS A 25 -16.68 17.78 17.50
CA LYS A 25 -15.54 17.98 18.41
C LYS A 25 -15.55 17.05 19.64
N PHE A 26 -16.72 16.67 20.13
CA PHE A 26 -16.86 15.74 21.26
C PHE A 26 -16.34 14.33 20.96
N CYS A 27 -16.44 13.86 19.71
CA CYS A 27 -15.91 12.56 19.29
C CYS A 27 -14.40 12.57 19.00
N ARG A 28 -13.76 13.75 18.99
CA ARG A 28 -12.33 13.89 18.64
C ARG A 28 -11.37 13.48 19.75
N LEU A 29 -11.87 13.08 20.94
CA LEU A 29 -11.06 12.58 22.07
C LEU A 29 -9.83 13.47 22.42
N GLY A 30 -9.88 14.78 22.12
CA GLY A 30 -8.77 15.71 22.31
C GLY A 30 -7.62 15.62 21.28
N LEU A 31 -7.76 14.83 20.22
CA LEU A 31 -6.76 14.68 19.15
C LEU A 31 -6.85 15.82 18.12
N SER A 32 -5.70 16.27 17.62
CA SER A 32 -5.62 17.26 16.53
C SER A 32 -6.08 16.65 15.21
N ASP A 33 -6.56 17.49 14.28
CA ASP A 33 -6.99 17.04 12.95
C ASP A 33 -5.83 16.37 12.18
N ASP A 34 -4.59 16.87 12.36
CA ASP A 34 -3.39 16.25 11.78
C ASP A 34 -3.08 14.88 12.38
N ASP A 35 -3.34 14.69 13.68
CA ASP A 35 -3.11 13.41 14.35
C ASP A 35 -4.13 12.38 13.89
N LEU A 36 -5.39 12.79 13.71
CA LEU A 36 -6.45 11.95 13.16
C LEU A 36 -6.12 11.51 11.73
N VAL A 37 -5.61 12.41 10.89
CA VAL A 37 -5.14 12.07 9.54
C VAL A 37 -4.00 11.05 9.62
N ARG A 38 -2.97 11.28 10.46
CA ARG A 38 -1.84 10.35 10.60
C ARG A 38 -2.28 8.98 11.09
N VAL A 39 -3.13 8.92 12.12
CA VAL A 39 -3.65 7.66 12.68
C VAL A 39 -4.47 6.90 11.63
N THR A 40 -5.35 7.61 10.92
CA THR A 40 -6.18 7.02 9.86
C THR A 40 -5.31 6.42 8.75
N LEU A 41 -4.29 7.15 8.30
CA LEU A 41 -3.37 6.66 7.26
C LEU A 41 -2.57 5.44 7.74
N ARG A 42 -2.09 5.44 8.98
CA ARG A 42 -1.37 4.29 9.54
C ARG A 42 -2.25 3.05 9.67
N LEU A 43 -3.50 3.24 10.13
CA LEU A 43 -4.46 2.14 10.23
C LEU A 43 -4.82 1.59 8.85
N ALA A 44 -5.05 2.47 7.87
CA ALA A 44 -5.33 2.07 6.49
C ALA A 44 -4.14 1.30 5.90
N ASP A 45 -2.91 1.80 6.03
CA ASP A 45 -1.71 1.11 5.54
C ASP A 45 -1.53 -0.25 6.22
N PHE A 46 -1.72 -0.35 7.54
CA PHE A 46 -1.64 -1.61 8.26
C PHE A 46 -2.69 -2.65 7.82
N LEU A 47 -3.94 -2.23 7.65
CA LEU A 47 -5.03 -3.11 7.25
C LEU A 47 -4.89 -3.58 5.79
N LEU A 48 -4.54 -2.65 4.89
CA LEU A 48 -4.37 -2.93 3.46
C LEU A 48 -3.08 -3.75 3.16
N MET A 49 -2.04 -3.58 3.99
CA MET A 49 -0.80 -4.37 3.93
C MET A 49 -0.88 -5.63 4.81
N SER A 50 -2.08 -6.15 5.10
CA SER A 50 -2.22 -7.37 5.91
C SER A 50 -2.25 -8.65 5.06
N ARG A 51 -1.45 -9.65 5.45
CA ARG A 51 -1.36 -10.93 4.71
C ARG A 51 -2.71 -11.63 4.65
N LYS A 52 -3.46 -11.57 5.74
CA LYS A 52 -4.82 -12.13 5.84
C LYS A 52 -5.75 -11.54 4.79
N LEU A 53 -5.70 -10.23 4.55
CA LEU A 53 -6.53 -9.60 3.51
C LEU A 53 -6.11 -10.09 2.12
N VAL A 54 -4.81 -10.09 1.83
CA VAL A 54 -4.28 -10.57 0.54
C VAL A 54 -4.68 -12.02 0.28
N ASP A 55 -4.45 -12.91 1.24
CA ASP A 55 -4.80 -14.32 1.13
C ASP A 55 -6.31 -14.51 0.96
N HIS A 56 -7.13 -13.72 1.67
CA HIS A 56 -8.59 -13.77 1.59
C HIS A 56 -9.12 -13.32 0.22
N LEU A 57 -8.55 -12.25 -0.35
CA LEU A 57 -8.89 -11.77 -1.68
C LEU A 57 -8.49 -12.79 -2.75
N ARG A 58 -7.28 -13.34 -2.64
CA ARG A 58 -6.78 -14.36 -3.57
C ARG A 58 -7.54 -15.68 -3.48
N ALA A 59 -7.97 -16.09 -2.29
CA ALA A 59 -8.82 -17.27 -2.12
C ALA A 59 -10.16 -17.14 -2.87
N ARG A 60 -10.62 -15.90 -3.14
CA ARG A 60 -11.78 -15.61 -3.99
C ARG A 60 -11.44 -15.42 -5.47
N GLY A 61 -10.19 -15.64 -5.88
CA GLY A 61 -9.73 -15.43 -7.25
C GLY A 61 -9.44 -13.97 -7.61
N ILE A 62 -9.42 -13.05 -6.63
CA ILE A 62 -9.10 -11.64 -6.87
C ILE A 62 -7.58 -11.47 -6.88
N GLN A 63 -7.05 -10.93 -7.98
CA GLN A 63 -5.64 -10.61 -8.09
C GLN A 63 -5.34 -9.31 -7.34
N VAL A 64 -4.31 -9.33 -6.50
CA VAL A 64 -3.90 -8.17 -5.69
C VAL A 64 -2.57 -7.63 -6.23
N PHE A 65 -2.56 -6.33 -6.49
CA PHE A 65 -1.38 -5.58 -6.89
C PHE A 65 -1.16 -4.41 -5.93
N TYR A 66 0.10 -4.13 -5.62
CA TYR A 66 0.50 -2.94 -4.87
C TYR A 66 0.96 -1.85 -5.83
N TRP A 67 0.44 -0.65 -5.61
CA TRP A 67 0.70 0.55 -6.40
C TRP A 67 0.69 1.77 -5.46
N VAL A 68 1.53 2.79 -5.62
CA VAL A 68 2.74 2.87 -6.45
C VAL A 68 3.96 2.46 -5.61
N CYS A 69 4.75 1.50 -6.08
CA CYS A 69 6.01 1.11 -5.44
C CYS A 69 7.17 1.72 -6.23
N ASN A 70 7.98 2.58 -5.62
CA ASN A 70 9.01 3.35 -6.32
C ASN A 70 10.39 3.29 -5.62
N THR A 71 10.54 2.59 -4.51
CA THR A 71 11.85 2.33 -3.89
C THR A 71 12.03 0.87 -3.55
N ASP A 72 13.28 0.46 -3.34
CA ASP A 72 13.65 -0.89 -2.92
C ASP A 72 12.88 -1.34 -1.67
N GLU A 73 12.66 -0.45 -0.69
CA GLU A 73 11.88 -0.79 0.51
C GLU A 73 10.40 -1.08 0.22
N ASP A 74 9.82 -0.44 -0.80
CA ASP A 74 8.45 -0.79 -1.22
C ASP A 74 8.43 -2.15 -1.87
N PHE A 75 9.45 -2.47 -2.67
CA PHE A 75 9.58 -3.75 -3.33
C PHE A 75 9.74 -4.86 -2.29
N ASP A 76 10.64 -4.68 -1.32
CA ASP A 76 10.81 -5.57 -0.18
C ASP A 76 9.48 -5.82 0.53
N ARG A 77 8.79 -4.73 0.89
CA ARG A 77 7.51 -4.82 1.62
C ARG A 77 6.44 -5.53 0.81
N ALA A 78 6.31 -5.21 -0.48
CA ALA A 78 5.34 -5.85 -1.35
C ALA A 78 5.66 -7.33 -1.56
N PHE A 79 6.89 -7.67 -1.94
CA PHE A 79 7.28 -9.06 -2.20
C PHE A 79 7.32 -9.91 -0.93
N ALA A 80 7.61 -9.32 0.24
CA ALA A 80 7.52 -10.03 1.52
C ALA A 80 6.12 -10.60 1.75
N MET A 81 5.06 -9.90 1.33
CA MET A 81 3.67 -10.38 1.45
C MET A 81 3.46 -11.70 0.72
N GLY A 82 4.22 -11.93 -0.36
CA GLY A 82 4.11 -13.09 -1.22
C GLY A 82 2.84 -13.03 -2.07
N LYS A 83 2.90 -13.61 -3.27
CA LYS A 83 1.72 -13.73 -4.16
C LYS A 83 1.07 -12.37 -4.46
N VAL A 84 1.84 -11.33 -4.72
CA VAL A 84 1.32 -10.02 -5.15
C VAL A 84 2.08 -9.54 -6.37
N ALA A 85 1.42 -8.73 -7.20
CA ALA A 85 2.07 -7.98 -8.27
C ALA A 85 2.48 -6.60 -7.77
N VAL A 86 3.54 -6.03 -8.35
CA VAL A 86 4.03 -4.70 -8.04
C VAL A 86 3.88 -3.82 -9.27
N VAL A 87 3.35 -2.61 -9.08
CA VAL A 87 3.25 -1.59 -10.12
C VAL A 87 4.08 -0.38 -9.70
N THR A 88 4.99 0.04 -10.58
CA THR A 88 5.99 1.09 -10.35
C THR A 88 6.03 2.07 -11.52
N ASP A 89 6.38 3.32 -11.23
CA ASP A 89 6.72 4.31 -12.27
C ASP A 89 8.16 4.15 -12.78
N TYR A 90 8.99 3.38 -12.08
CA TYR A 90 10.41 3.16 -12.37
C TYR A 90 10.68 1.69 -12.76
N PRO A 91 10.25 1.24 -13.95
CA PRO A 91 10.38 -0.16 -14.36
C PRO A 91 11.84 -0.63 -14.41
N SER A 92 12.78 0.25 -14.76
CA SER A 92 14.21 -0.05 -14.76
C SER A 92 14.74 -0.39 -13.36
N GLU A 93 14.26 0.29 -12.32
CA GLU A 93 14.65 0.04 -10.94
C GLU A 93 14.09 -1.29 -10.44
N LEU A 94 12.82 -1.58 -10.73
CA LEU A 94 12.22 -2.86 -10.41
C LEU A 94 12.94 -4.03 -11.11
N VAL A 95 13.34 -3.86 -12.38
CA VAL A 95 14.14 -4.88 -13.09
C VAL A 95 15.51 -5.07 -12.42
N ALA A 96 16.18 -3.99 -12.03
CA ALA A 96 17.46 -4.06 -11.33
C ALA A 96 17.30 -4.77 -9.97
N TYR A 97 16.24 -4.46 -9.23
CA TYR A 97 15.88 -5.11 -7.97
C TYR A 97 15.65 -6.63 -8.18
N LEU A 98 14.81 -7.02 -9.14
CA LEU A 98 14.53 -8.45 -9.44
C LEU A 98 15.74 -9.23 -9.98
N ARG A 99 16.79 -8.55 -10.46
CA ARG A 99 18.07 -9.19 -10.80
C ARG A 99 18.90 -9.49 -9.55
N ARG A 100 18.83 -8.63 -8.53
CA ARG A 100 19.48 -8.85 -7.22
C ARG A 100 18.77 -9.91 -6.37
N HIS A 101 17.47 -10.11 -6.61
CA HIS A 101 16.61 -11.03 -5.87
C HIS A 101 16.08 -12.18 -6.74
N PRO A 102 16.94 -13.16 -7.15
CA PRO A 102 16.53 -14.27 -8.01
C PRO A 102 15.55 -15.25 -7.34
N GLU A 103 15.42 -15.23 -6.01
CA GLU A 103 14.47 -16.01 -5.22
C GLU A 103 13.01 -15.59 -5.43
N ILE A 104 12.78 -14.35 -5.89
CA ILE A 104 11.43 -13.85 -6.15
C ILE A 104 10.92 -14.47 -7.45
N PRO A 105 9.82 -15.26 -7.41
CA PRO A 105 9.28 -15.88 -8.61
C PRO A 105 8.89 -14.81 -9.61
N ARG A 106 9.56 -14.81 -10.76
CA ARG A 106 9.11 -14.00 -11.90
C ARG A 106 7.85 -14.66 -12.40
N GLY A 107 6.72 -13.98 -12.24
CA GLY A 107 5.48 -14.42 -12.85
C GLY A 107 5.76 -14.71 -14.32
N THR A 108 5.67 -15.97 -14.71
CA THR A 108 5.55 -16.28 -16.13
C THR A 108 4.26 -15.60 -16.52
N PHE A 109 4.30 -14.63 -17.45
CA PHE A 109 3.06 -14.20 -18.10
C PHE A 109 2.43 -15.49 -18.59
N SER A 110 1.39 -15.94 -17.89
CA SER A 110 0.63 -17.08 -18.31
C SER A 110 0.02 -16.60 -19.62
N LYS A 111 0.63 -17.01 -20.73
CA LYS A 111 -0.02 -16.97 -22.04
C LYS A 111 -1.22 -17.91 -21.88
N SER A 112 -2.32 -17.37 -21.39
CA SER A 112 -3.55 -18.08 -21.20
C SER A 112 -4.65 -17.15 -21.68
N ILE A 113 -5.00 -17.46 -22.93
CA ILE A 113 -6.16 -17.06 -23.73
C ILE A 113 -5.98 -15.75 -24.48
#